data_AF-A0ABD6FYE4-F1
#
_entry.id   AF-A0ABD6FYE4-F1
#
_cell.length_a   1.000
_cell.length_b   1.000
_cell.length_c   1.000
_cell.angle_alpha   90.00
_cell.angle_beta   90.00
_cell.angle_gamma   90.00
#
_symmetry.space_group_name_H-M   'P 1'
#
loop_
_entity.id
_entity.type
_entity.pdbx_description
1 polymer ?
#
loop_
_entity_poly.entity_id
_entity_poly.type
_entity_poly.pdbx_seq_one_letter_code
_entity_poly.pdbx_strand_id
1 'polypeptide(L)'
;GLTPEAAEAAAALYRTFVKGEILLTDATTAELVKLMENTFRDVNIALANEFARVCEHLGVDVWEAIELANRHPRVNFLRPGPGVGGHCIAVDPYFVVEKAPGLTPLIQAARRVNRRMPLHVVELLSQLAADRPITRVAILGASYKANVGDDRESPALEVAGLLAEEGMEVRIHDPYIERYNGPVERVLDGAEAVLLLTDHNVYRSLDPERVGQLVANRLLLDTRGLLDAARWREAGFQVLRLGDGRTRIPAREVVGD
;
A
#
# COMPACT_ATOMS: atom_id res chain seq x y z
N GLY A 1 11.84 30.71 10.19
CA GLY A 1 11.05 31.78 10.84
C GLY A 1 10.78 32.91 9.86
N LEU A 2 9.79 33.76 10.12
CA LEU A 2 9.55 34.96 9.29
C LEU A 2 10.67 36.00 9.43
N THR A 3 11.34 36.02 10.57
CA THR A 3 12.61 36.70 10.81
C THR A 3 13.60 35.74 11.49
N PRO A 4 14.92 36.05 11.47
CA PRO A 4 15.92 35.28 12.21
C PRO A 4 15.64 35.18 13.71
N GLU A 5 15.20 36.28 14.34
CA GLU A 5 14.91 36.35 15.77
C GLU A 5 13.73 35.44 16.14
N ALA A 6 12.69 35.42 15.28
CA ALA A 6 11.56 34.51 15.46
C ALA A 6 11.98 33.03 15.33
N ALA A 7 12.90 32.72 14.41
CA ALA A 7 13.44 31.38 14.24
C ALA A 7 14.23 30.92 15.49
N GLU A 8 15.09 31.80 16.03
CA GLU A 8 15.83 31.51 17.27
C GLU A 8 14.92 31.41 18.49
N ALA A 9 13.90 32.27 18.61
CA ALA A 9 12.92 32.18 19.68
C ALA A 9 12.18 30.84 19.67
N ALA A 10 11.74 30.37 18.49
CA ALA A 10 11.15 29.05 18.34
C ALA A 10 12.14 27.93 18.68
N ALA A 11 13.38 28.00 18.21
CA ALA A 11 14.39 27.00 18.53
C ALA A 11 14.73 26.97 20.02
N ALA A 12 14.80 28.11 20.71
CA ALA A 12 15.00 28.17 22.15
C ALA A 12 13.89 27.43 22.91
N LEU A 13 12.63 27.59 22.49
CA LEU A 13 11.51 26.82 23.02
C LEU A 13 11.70 25.31 22.79
N TYR A 14 11.96 24.88 21.55
CA TYR A 14 12.09 23.45 21.24
C TYR A 14 13.33 22.80 21.87
N ARG A 15 14.44 23.54 22.06
CA ARG A 15 15.65 23.07 22.76
C ARG A 15 15.38 22.62 24.21
N THR A 16 14.25 23.01 24.81
CA THR A 16 13.87 22.55 26.15
C THR A 16 13.55 21.06 26.23
N PHE A 17 13.18 20.42 25.11
CA PHE A 17 12.85 18.98 25.08
C PHE A 17 13.35 18.22 23.84
N VAL A 18 13.68 18.90 22.74
CA VAL A 18 14.24 18.28 21.53
C VAL A 18 15.74 18.01 21.73
N LYS A 19 16.13 16.74 21.66
CA LYS A 19 17.54 16.31 21.78
C LYS A 19 18.29 16.29 20.46
N GLY A 20 17.57 16.31 19.34
CA GLY A 20 18.16 16.35 17.99
C GLY A 20 18.67 17.74 17.62
N GLU A 21 19.46 17.81 16.56
CA GLU A 21 19.87 19.08 15.97
C GLU A 21 18.64 19.86 15.47
N ILE A 22 18.57 21.15 15.80
CA ILE A 22 17.54 22.06 15.28
C ILE A 22 18.18 22.92 14.20
N LEU A 23 17.79 22.66 12.96
CA LEU A 23 18.23 23.42 11.79
C LEU A 23 17.36 24.66 11.62
N LEU A 24 18.00 25.83 11.50
CA LEU A 24 17.32 27.10 11.33
C LEU A 24 17.32 27.53 9.85
N THR A 25 16.19 28.02 9.38
CA THR A 25 16.02 28.61 8.04
C THR A 25 14.82 29.57 8.02
N ASP A 26 14.58 30.24 6.90
CA ASP A 26 13.38 31.08 6.68
C ASP A 26 12.09 30.24 6.57
N ALA A 27 10.93 30.88 6.73
CA ALA A 27 9.63 30.19 6.73
C ALA A 27 9.36 29.45 5.41
N THR A 28 9.59 30.09 4.27
CA THR A 28 9.31 29.52 2.94
C THR A 28 10.15 28.27 2.68
N THR A 29 11.44 28.31 3.01
CA THR A 29 12.32 27.16 2.90
C THR A 29 11.87 26.02 3.82
N ALA A 30 11.50 26.30 5.07
CA ALA A 30 11.03 25.28 6.00
C ALA A 30 9.74 24.59 5.53
N GLU A 31 8.78 25.35 5.01
CA GLU A 31 7.53 24.83 4.44
C GLU A 31 7.81 23.93 3.23
N LEU A 32 8.65 24.39 2.29
CA LEU A 32 8.98 23.64 1.09
C LEU A 32 9.75 22.36 1.42
N VAL A 33 10.70 22.39 2.37
CA VAL A 33 11.42 21.18 2.82
C VAL A 33 10.43 20.10 3.25
N LYS A 34 9.37 20.46 4.00
CA LYS A 34 8.40 19.47 4.45
C LYS A 34 7.62 18.83 3.30
N LEU A 35 7.22 19.64 2.33
CA LEU A 35 6.55 19.15 1.12
C LEU A 35 7.49 18.30 0.25
N MET A 36 8.78 18.66 0.17
CA MET A 36 9.80 17.90 -0.55
C MET A 36 10.02 16.52 0.07
N GLU A 37 10.08 16.38 1.39
CA GLU A 37 10.19 15.08 2.07
C GLU A 37 9.06 14.13 1.70
N ASN A 38 7.82 14.61 1.75
CA ASN A 38 6.63 13.80 1.47
C ASN A 38 6.47 13.53 -0.04
N THR A 39 6.83 14.50 -0.88
CA THR A 39 6.87 14.33 -2.35
C THR A 39 7.93 13.31 -2.76
N PHE A 40 9.13 13.38 -2.18
CA PHE A 40 10.19 12.39 -2.41
C PHE A 40 9.68 10.99 -2.09
N ARG A 41 8.99 10.82 -0.97
CA ARG A 41 8.41 9.53 -0.57
C ARG A 41 7.31 9.08 -1.53
N ASP A 42 6.37 9.94 -1.90
CA ASP A 42 5.28 9.61 -2.84
C ASP A 42 5.82 9.17 -4.20
N VAL A 43 6.77 9.92 -4.77
CA VAL A 43 7.41 9.61 -6.06
C VAL A 43 8.16 8.28 -6.01
N ASN A 44 8.88 8.00 -4.91
CA ASN A 44 9.60 6.72 -4.79
C ASN A 44 8.66 5.53 -4.55
N ILE A 45 7.51 5.73 -3.89
CA ILE A 45 6.47 4.69 -3.82
C ILE A 45 5.86 4.46 -5.21
N ALA A 46 5.59 5.52 -5.97
CA ALA A 46 5.08 5.41 -7.34
C ALA A 46 6.05 4.63 -8.24
N LEU A 47 7.35 4.91 -8.13
CA LEU A 47 8.36 4.18 -8.87
C LEU A 47 8.38 2.68 -8.49
N ALA A 48 8.29 2.36 -7.19
CA ALA A 48 8.21 0.96 -6.74
C ALA A 48 6.94 0.26 -7.25
N ASN A 49 5.80 0.95 -7.24
CA ASN A 49 4.53 0.46 -7.78
C ASN A 49 4.58 0.25 -9.29
N GLU A 50 5.24 1.14 -10.04
CA GLU A 50 5.44 0.98 -11.47
C GLU A 50 6.31 -0.25 -11.77
N PHE A 51 7.42 -0.43 -11.04
CA PHE A 51 8.23 -1.64 -11.17
C PHE A 51 7.50 -2.91 -10.76
N ALA A 52 6.58 -2.86 -9.79
CA ALA A 52 5.76 -4.02 -9.44
C ALA A 52 4.94 -4.49 -10.65
N ARG A 53 4.28 -3.57 -11.35
CA ARG A 53 3.49 -3.87 -12.56
C ARG A 53 4.37 -4.36 -13.73
N VAL A 54 5.56 -3.78 -13.89
CA VAL A 54 6.55 -4.24 -14.87
C VAL A 54 7.02 -5.66 -14.53
N CYS A 55 7.32 -5.95 -13.27
CA CYS A 55 7.78 -7.26 -12.81
C CYS A 55 6.69 -8.34 -13.01
N GLU A 56 5.43 -8.01 -12.71
CA GLU A 56 4.27 -8.86 -13.04
C GLU A 56 4.18 -9.16 -14.55
N HIS A 57 4.51 -8.19 -15.40
CA HIS A 57 4.55 -8.37 -16.84
C HIS A 57 5.73 -9.25 -17.31
N LEU A 58 6.89 -9.11 -16.68
CA LEU A 58 8.12 -9.78 -17.09
C LEU A 58 8.35 -11.15 -16.42
N GLY A 59 7.50 -11.55 -15.48
CA GLY A 59 7.70 -12.80 -14.72
C GLY A 59 8.79 -12.67 -13.64
N VAL A 60 9.00 -11.47 -13.11
CA VAL A 60 10.01 -11.14 -12.09
C VAL A 60 9.34 -10.91 -10.75
N ASP A 61 10.03 -11.22 -9.66
CA ASP A 61 9.60 -10.88 -8.31
C ASP A 61 10.15 -9.49 -7.92
N VAL A 62 9.29 -8.49 -7.83
CA VAL A 62 9.69 -7.11 -7.49
C VAL A 62 10.33 -7.03 -6.10
N TRP A 63 9.93 -7.90 -5.17
CA TRP A 63 10.42 -7.84 -3.79
C TRP A 63 11.89 -8.24 -3.73
N GLU A 64 12.25 -9.35 -4.38
CA GLU A 64 13.64 -9.76 -4.54
C GLU A 64 14.43 -8.73 -5.39
N ALA A 65 13.85 -8.24 -6.48
CA ALA A 65 14.51 -7.25 -7.33
C ALA A 65 14.86 -5.96 -6.56
N ILE A 66 13.93 -5.46 -5.73
CA ILE A 66 14.15 -4.30 -4.85
C ILE A 66 15.23 -4.60 -3.81
N GLU A 67 15.20 -5.77 -3.18
CA GLU A 67 16.22 -6.18 -2.19
C GLU A 67 17.63 -6.21 -2.81
N LEU A 68 17.76 -6.74 -4.03
CA LEU A 68 19.03 -6.77 -4.75
C LEU A 68 19.47 -5.37 -5.20
N ALA A 69 18.56 -4.56 -5.75
CA ALA A 69 18.85 -3.19 -6.20
C ALA A 69 19.32 -2.30 -5.03
N ASN A 70 18.71 -2.44 -3.86
CA ASN A 70 19.06 -1.70 -2.65
C ASN A 70 20.42 -2.08 -2.04
N ARG A 71 21.13 -3.09 -2.58
CA ARG A 71 22.54 -3.33 -2.23
C ARG A 71 23.49 -2.26 -2.78
N HIS A 72 23.07 -1.50 -3.78
CA HIS A 72 23.86 -0.38 -4.30
C HIS A 72 23.77 0.82 -3.34
N PRO A 73 24.89 1.43 -2.91
CA PRO A 73 24.93 2.39 -1.79
C PRO A 73 24.20 3.72 -2.02
N ARG A 74 23.73 3.97 -3.25
CA ARG A 74 22.97 5.19 -3.63
C ARG A 74 21.56 4.88 -4.12
N VAL A 75 21.11 3.63 -3.98
CA VAL A 75 19.78 3.18 -4.39
C VAL A 75 19.00 2.79 -3.13
N ASN A 76 17.80 3.34 -3.00
CA ASN A 76 16.91 3.04 -1.90
C ASN A 76 15.45 3.06 -2.37
N PHE A 77 15.04 1.97 -3.01
CA PHE A 77 13.65 1.73 -3.34
C PHE A 77 12.81 1.54 -2.08
N LEU A 78 11.65 2.20 -2.09
CA LEU A 78 10.58 1.90 -1.16
C LEU A 78 9.82 0.65 -1.62
N ARG A 79 8.94 0.14 -0.75
CA ARG A 79 8.14 -1.04 -1.06
C ARG A 79 6.88 -0.66 -1.83
N PRO A 80 6.45 -1.47 -2.82
CA PRO A 80 5.17 -1.28 -3.47
C PRO A 80 4.00 -1.62 -2.54
N GLY A 81 2.78 -1.33 -2.96
CA GLY A 81 1.58 -1.60 -2.18
C GLY A 81 0.28 -1.29 -2.90
N PRO A 82 -0.85 -1.41 -2.19
CA PRO A 82 -2.19 -1.21 -2.77
C PRO A 82 -2.50 0.25 -3.10
N GLY A 83 -1.60 1.18 -2.75
CA GLY A 83 -1.75 2.61 -2.98
C GLY A 83 -1.03 3.41 -1.90
N VAL A 84 -1.34 4.70 -1.82
CA VAL A 84 -0.77 5.64 -0.84
C VAL A 84 -1.89 6.43 -0.20
N GLY A 85 -2.01 6.29 1.13
CA GLY A 85 -3.01 6.99 1.92
C GLY A 85 -2.45 7.90 3.00
N GLY A 86 -3.32 8.27 3.94
CA GLY A 86 -3.01 9.14 5.06
C GLY A 86 -3.06 10.64 4.73
N HIS A 87 -2.94 11.46 5.76
CA HIS A 87 -3.18 12.90 5.69
C HIS A 87 -2.02 13.72 5.09
N CYS A 88 -0.85 13.13 4.91
CA CYS A 88 0.32 13.83 4.39
C CYS A 88 0.67 13.39 2.97
N ILE A 89 1.16 12.15 2.80
CA ILE A 89 1.79 11.73 1.52
C ILE A 89 0.78 11.75 0.36
N ALA A 90 -0.48 11.41 0.62
CA ALA A 90 -1.52 11.43 -0.42
C ALA A 90 -1.97 12.84 -0.83
N VAL A 91 -1.67 13.87 -0.03
CA VAL A 91 -2.18 15.24 -0.16
C VAL A 91 -1.07 16.25 -0.47
N ASP A 92 0.03 16.22 0.29
CA ASP A 92 1.10 17.20 0.24
C ASP A 92 1.71 17.45 -1.16
N PRO A 93 1.90 16.43 -2.02
CA PRO A 93 2.37 16.66 -3.38
C PRO A 93 1.46 17.57 -4.20
N TYR A 94 0.14 17.59 -3.91
CA TYR A 94 -0.79 18.47 -4.60
C TYR A 94 -0.58 19.94 -4.27
N PHE A 95 -0.13 20.30 -3.07
CA PHE A 95 0.20 21.70 -2.77
C PHE A 95 1.34 22.21 -3.65
N VAL A 96 2.34 21.38 -3.93
CA VAL A 96 3.44 21.73 -4.86
C VAL A 96 2.93 21.84 -6.28
N VAL A 97 2.09 20.88 -6.71
CA VAL A 97 1.48 20.88 -8.05
C VAL A 97 0.60 22.10 -8.27
N GLU A 98 -0.25 22.48 -7.31
CA GLU A 98 -1.15 23.63 -7.44
C GLU A 98 -0.39 24.95 -7.57
N LYS A 99 0.72 25.10 -6.83
CA LYS A 99 1.55 26.31 -6.90
C LYS A 99 2.35 26.42 -8.19
N ALA A 100 2.73 25.30 -8.81
CA ALA A 100 3.55 25.28 -10.03
C ALA A 100 3.20 24.12 -10.98
N PRO A 101 1.99 24.09 -11.56
CA PRO A 101 1.51 22.92 -12.30
C PRO A 101 2.32 22.61 -13.56
N GLY A 102 2.80 23.65 -14.25
CA GLY A 102 3.65 23.49 -15.44
C GLY A 102 5.07 22.99 -15.16
N LEU A 103 5.52 23.00 -13.90
CA LEU A 103 6.87 22.60 -13.49
C LEU A 103 6.90 21.24 -12.77
N THR A 104 5.74 20.59 -12.60
CA THR A 104 5.60 19.39 -11.76
C THR A 104 5.12 18.13 -12.50
N PRO A 105 5.49 17.88 -13.78
CA PRO A 105 4.97 16.72 -14.52
C PRO A 105 5.32 15.37 -13.88
N LEU A 106 6.50 15.26 -13.25
CA LEU A 106 6.94 14.06 -12.54
C LEU A 106 6.08 13.78 -11.30
N ILE A 107 5.80 14.81 -10.48
CA ILE A 107 4.98 14.69 -9.28
C ILE A 107 3.55 14.29 -9.65
N GLN A 108 3.00 14.90 -10.69
CA GLN A 108 1.67 14.54 -11.20
C GLN A 108 1.62 13.10 -11.71
N ALA A 109 2.67 12.64 -12.41
CA ALA A 109 2.77 11.26 -12.89
C ALA A 109 2.81 10.26 -11.72
N ALA A 110 3.62 10.54 -10.70
CA ALA A 110 3.69 9.72 -9.49
C ALA A 110 2.33 9.58 -8.81
N ARG A 111 1.59 10.69 -8.64
CA ARG A 111 0.23 10.64 -8.08
C ARG A 111 -0.72 9.81 -8.94
N ARG A 112 -0.67 9.91 -10.26
CA ARG A 112 -1.49 9.07 -11.16
C ARG A 112 -1.17 7.58 -10.99
N VAL A 113 0.10 7.22 -10.89
CA VAL A 113 0.52 5.82 -10.65
C VAL A 113 -0.03 5.34 -9.31
N ASN A 114 0.20 6.09 -8.23
CA ASN A 114 -0.25 5.70 -6.88
C ASN A 114 -1.78 5.58 -6.77
N ARG A 115 -2.54 6.49 -7.40
CA ARG A 115 -4.01 6.44 -7.41
C ARG A 115 -4.59 5.29 -8.23
N ARG A 116 -3.83 4.67 -9.14
CA ARG A 116 -4.30 3.53 -9.92
C ARG A 116 -4.09 2.18 -9.21
N MET A 117 -3.30 2.14 -8.14
CA MET A 117 -2.99 0.90 -7.45
C MET A 117 -4.20 0.18 -6.84
N PRO A 118 -5.23 0.87 -6.29
CA PRO A 118 -6.44 0.19 -5.84
C PRO A 118 -7.14 -0.60 -6.96
N LEU A 119 -7.26 0.00 -8.15
CA LEU A 119 -7.80 -0.69 -9.33
C LEU A 119 -6.91 -1.86 -9.75
N HIS A 120 -5.59 -1.69 -9.72
CA HIS A 120 -4.63 -2.77 -10.00
C HIS A 120 -4.81 -3.96 -9.04
N VAL A 121 -5.10 -3.71 -7.76
CA VAL A 121 -5.39 -4.78 -6.78
C VAL A 121 -6.66 -5.56 -7.15
N VAL A 122 -7.71 -4.88 -7.64
CA VAL A 122 -8.92 -5.55 -8.15
C VAL A 122 -8.61 -6.37 -9.40
N GLU A 123 -7.81 -5.84 -10.33
CA GLU A 123 -7.32 -6.57 -11.51
C GLU A 123 -6.55 -7.84 -11.11
N LEU A 124 -5.70 -7.77 -10.07
CA LEU A 124 -4.97 -8.91 -9.52
C LEU A 124 -5.88 -9.95 -8.86
N LEU A 125 -6.94 -9.52 -8.16
CA LEU A 125 -7.93 -10.45 -7.60
C LEU A 125 -8.63 -11.22 -8.73
N SER A 126 -9.04 -10.53 -9.80
CA SER A 126 -9.65 -11.16 -10.97
C SER A 126 -8.72 -12.18 -11.63
N GLN A 127 -7.42 -11.87 -11.73
CA GLN A 127 -6.42 -12.85 -12.21
C GLN A 127 -6.29 -14.06 -11.28
N LEU A 128 -6.30 -13.82 -9.96
CA LEU A 128 -6.24 -14.88 -8.94
C LEU A 128 -7.48 -15.80 -8.98
N ALA A 129 -8.66 -15.23 -9.17
CA ALA A 129 -9.91 -15.95 -9.29
C ALA A 129 -10.01 -16.77 -10.59
N ALA A 130 -9.34 -16.33 -11.65
CA ALA A 130 -9.48 -16.87 -13.00
C ALA A 130 -10.95 -16.90 -13.44
N ASP A 131 -11.48 -18.06 -13.83
CA ASP A 131 -12.88 -18.21 -14.25
C ASP A 131 -13.86 -18.44 -13.06
N ARG A 132 -13.38 -18.41 -11.80
CA ARG A 132 -14.24 -18.60 -10.63
C ARG A 132 -15.01 -17.32 -10.31
N PRO A 133 -16.35 -17.34 -10.26
CA PRO A 133 -17.09 -16.20 -9.76
C PRO A 133 -16.77 -16.00 -8.27
N ILE A 134 -16.35 -14.79 -7.90
CA ILE A 134 -16.12 -14.39 -6.52
C ILE A 134 -17.19 -13.37 -6.16
N THR A 135 -17.91 -13.64 -5.08
CA THR A 135 -19.01 -12.83 -4.57
C THR A 135 -18.77 -12.39 -3.12
N ARG A 136 -17.88 -13.04 -2.37
CA ARG A 136 -17.57 -12.72 -0.98
C ARG A 136 -16.07 -12.62 -0.74
N VAL A 137 -15.60 -11.48 -0.27
CA VAL A 137 -14.16 -11.23 -0.03
C VAL A 137 -13.90 -10.74 1.38
N ALA A 138 -12.82 -11.25 1.97
CA ALA A 138 -12.32 -10.81 3.27
C ALA A 138 -11.13 -9.88 3.07
N ILE A 139 -11.19 -8.66 3.62
CA ILE A 139 -10.09 -7.70 3.65
C ILE A 139 -9.47 -7.69 5.04
N LEU A 140 -8.16 -7.89 5.08
CA LEU A 140 -7.33 -7.76 6.27
C LEU A 140 -6.59 -6.42 6.24
N GLY A 141 -7.07 -5.49 7.07
CA GLY A 141 -6.54 -4.15 7.24
C GLY A 141 -7.34 -3.09 6.48
N ALA A 142 -7.70 -2.02 7.19
CA ALA A 142 -8.37 -0.84 6.66
C ALA A 142 -7.56 0.44 6.87
N SER A 143 -6.60 0.43 7.78
CA SER A 143 -5.74 1.57 8.09
C SER A 143 -4.79 1.87 6.91
N TYR A 144 -4.45 3.14 6.67
CA TYR A 144 -3.49 3.45 5.59
C TYR A 144 -2.05 3.07 5.95
N LYS A 145 -1.78 2.78 7.23
CA LYS A 145 -0.47 2.41 7.76
C LYS A 145 -0.62 1.28 8.78
N ALA A 146 0.37 0.40 8.82
CA ALA A 146 0.45 -0.66 9.80
C ALA A 146 0.42 -0.14 11.26
N ASN A 147 -0.31 -0.86 12.09
CA ASN A 147 -0.37 -0.76 13.55
C ASN A 147 -0.82 0.61 14.09
N VAL A 148 -1.63 1.33 13.31
CA VAL A 148 -2.32 2.55 13.73
C VAL A 148 -3.80 2.41 13.39
N GLY A 149 -4.67 3.14 14.08
CA GLY A 149 -6.12 3.15 13.83
C GLY A 149 -6.57 4.37 13.03
N ASP A 150 -6.02 4.54 11.82
CA ASP A 150 -6.28 5.71 10.97
C ASP A 150 -6.45 5.27 9.52
N ASP A 151 -7.63 5.50 8.98
CA ASP A 151 -8.12 5.04 7.67
C ASP A 151 -8.42 6.18 6.71
N ARG A 152 -8.04 7.40 7.06
CA ARG A 152 -8.20 8.56 6.17
C ARG A 152 -7.39 8.33 4.90
N GLU A 153 -8.04 8.56 3.75
CA GLU A 153 -7.47 8.32 2.42
C GLU A 153 -6.92 6.88 2.27
N SER A 154 -7.51 5.89 2.95
CA SER A 154 -6.97 4.53 2.92
C SER A 154 -7.15 3.85 1.56
N PRO A 155 -6.07 3.36 0.94
CA PRO A 155 -6.19 2.59 -0.31
C PRO A 155 -6.95 1.27 -0.10
N ALA A 156 -6.94 0.71 1.11
CA ALA A 156 -7.70 -0.51 1.41
C ALA A 156 -9.22 -0.27 1.34
N LEU A 157 -9.68 0.91 1.76
CA LEU A 157 -11.09 1.28 1.65
C LEU A 157 -11.48 1.64 0.20
N GLU A 158 -10.56 2.19 -0.59
CA GLU A 158 -10.77 2.40 -2.02
C GLU A 158 -10.91 1.05 -2.76
N VAL A 159 -10.06 0.07 -2.47
CA VAL A 159 -10.21 -1.31 -2.97
C VAL A 159 -11.56 -1.90 -2.55
N ALA A 160 -11.96 -1.75 -1.28
CA ALA A 160 -13.25 -2.23 -0.80
C ALA A 160 -14.43 -1.61 -1.56
N GLY A 161 -14.37 -0.32 -1.87
CA GLY A 161 -15.39 0.38 -2.66
C GLY A 161 -15.49 -0.19 -4.08
N LEU A 162 -14.36 -0.34 -4.76
CA LEU A 162 -14.31 -0.89 -6.13
C LEU A 162 -14.87 -2.32 -6.19
N LEU A 163 -14.54 -3.18 -5.21
CA LEU A 163 -15.07 -4.55 -5.15
C LEU A 163 -16.59 -4.57 -4.89
N ALA A 164 -17.09 -3.65 -4.05
CA ALA A 164 -18.51 -3.52 -3.81
C ALA A 164 -19.27 -3.01 -5.05
N GLU A 165 -18.66 -2.12 -5.85
CA GLU A 165 -19.19 -1.67 -7.14
C GLU A 165 -19.30 -2.81 -8.17
N GLU A 166 -18.41 -3.82 -8.10
CA GLU A 166 -18.51 -5.07 -8.87
C GLU A 166 -19.56 -6.06 -8.32
N GLY A 167 -20.27 -5.69 -7.25
CA GLY A 167 -21.34 -6.50 -6.65
C GLY A 167 -20.87 -7.53 -5.62
N MET A 168 -19.61 -7.45 -5.16
CA MET A 168 -19.09 -8.34 -4.13
C MET A 168 -19.50 -7.90 -2.72
N GLU A 169 -19.80 -8.87 -1.86
CA GLU A 169 -19.89 -8.68 -0.42
C GLU A 169 -18.49 -8.56 0.17
N VAL A 170 -18.14 -7.37 0.67
CA VAL A 170 -16.83 -7.07 1.26
C VAL A 170 -16.91 -7.06 2.78
N ARG A 171 -16.12 -7.90 3.43
CA ARG A 171 -15.99 -7.95 4.90
C ARG A 171 -14.59 -7.51 5.30
N ILE A 172 -14.50 -6.53 6.19
CA ILE A 172 -13.24 -5.89 6.54
C ILE A 172 -12.95 -6.15 8.02
N HIS A 173 -11.73 -6.58 8.32
CA HIS A 173 -11.20 -6.64 9.66
C HIS A 173 -10.01 -5.68 9.80
N ASP A 174 -9.99 -4.88 10.86
CA ASP A 174 -8.85 -4.10 11.29
C ASP A 174 -8.87 -3.97 12.83
N PRO A 175 -7.86 -4.47 13.54
CA PRO A 175 -7.88 -4.50 15.01
C PRO A 175 -7.67 -3.11 15.64
N TYR A 176 -7.28 -2.10 14.86
CA TYR A 176 -7.02 -0.74 15.36
C TYR A 176 -8.15 0.24 15.05
N ILE A 177 -9.15 -0.15 14.24
CA ILE A 177 -10.28 0.69 13.87
C ILE A 177 -11.55 0.09 14.46
N GLU A 178 -12.19 0.81 15.38
CA GLU A 178 -13.31 0.31 16.19
C GLU A 178 -14.42 -0.37 15.36
N ARG A 179 -14.83 0.22 14.22
CA ARG A 179 -15.90 -0.33 13.38
C ARG A 179 -15.53 -1.60 12.59
N TYR A 180 -14.24 -1.92 12.49
CA TYR A 180 -13.72 -3.14 11.85
C TYR A 180 -13.05 -4.09 12.85
N ASN A 181 -13.11 -3.77 14.13
CA ASN A 181 -12.50 -4.55 15.19
C ASN A 181 -13.37 -5.76 15.56
N GLY A 182 -12.75 -6.81 16.08
CA GLY A 182 -13.40 -8.05 16.49
C GLY A 182 -12.60 -9.28 16.10
N PRO A 183 -13.17 -10.49 16.24
CA PRO A 183 -12.51 -11.71 15.80
C PRO A 183 -12.37 -11.75 14.28
N VAL A 184 -11.13 -11.93 13.79
CA VAL A 184 -10.81 -12.02 12.36
C VAL A 184 -11.57 -13.16 11.67
N GLU A 185 -11.90 -14.22 12.40
CA GLU A 185 -12.67 -15.36 11.91
C GLU A 185 -14.03 -14.95 11.35
N ARG A 186 -14.64 -13.88 11.87
CA ARG A 186 -15.95 -13.40 11.38
C ARG A 186 -15.89 -12.92 9.93
N VAL A 187 -14.79 -12.32 9.52
CA VAL A 187 -14.65 -11.84 8.13
C VAL A 187 -14.16 -12.96 7.21
N LEU A 188 -13.43 -13.93 7.74
CA LEU A 188 -12.88 -15.07 7.00
C LEU A 188 -13.93 -16.16 6.72
N ASP A 189 -14.93 -16.33 7.59
CA ASP A 189 -15.95 -17.36 7.47
C ASP A 189 -16.72 -17.27 6.14
N GLY A 190 -16.60 -18.31 5.31
CA GLY A 190 -17.21 -18.39 3.99
C GLY A 190 -16.64 -17.44 2.93
N ALA A 191 -15.54 -16.73 3.21
CA ALA A 191 -14.89 -15.86 2.23
C ALA A 191 -14.30 -16.68 1.07
N GLU A 192 -14.43 -16.17 -0.15
CA GLU A 192 -13.95 -16.82 -1.37
C GLU A 192 -12.58 -16.29 -1.80
N ALA A 193 -12.15 -15.16 -1.26
CA ALA A 193 -10.79 -14.69 -1.33
C ALA A 193 -10.44 -13.87 -0.09
N VAL A 194 -9.17 -13.92 0.31
CA VAL A 194 -8.59 -13.12 1.39
C VAL A 194 -7.60 -12.14 0.80
N LEU A 195 -7.79 -10.85 1.07
CA LEU A 195 -6.94 -9.76 0.61
C LEU A 195 -6.24 -9.13 1.81
N LEU A 196 -4.91 -9.19 1.85
CA LEU A 196 -4.12 -8.47 2.84
C LEU A 196 -3.71 -7.11 2.28
N LEU A 197 -4.35 -6.06 2.80
CA LEU A 197 -4.18 -4.69 2.31
C LEU A 197 -3.38 -3.80 3.27
N THR A 198 -3.29 -4.17 4.55
CA THR A 198 -2.45 -3.45 5.52
C THR A 198 -1.57 -4.42 6.31
N ASP A 199 -0.30 -4.07 6.46
CA ASP A 199 0.77 -4.88 7.08
C ASP A 199 0.77 -4.82 8.62
N HIS A 200 -0.40 -4.93 9.26
CA HIS A 200 -0.46 -5.03 10.72
C HIS A 200 0.27 -6.27 11.21
N ASN A 201 1.03 -6.13 12.30
CA ASN A 201 1.86 -7.21 12.82
C ASN A 201 1.03 -8.43 13.25
N VAL A 202 -0.21 -8.23 13.70
CA VAL A 202 -1.11 -9.30 14.14
C VAL A 202 -1.43 -10.30 13.02
N TYR A 203 -1.35 -9.88 11.74
CA TYR A 203 -1.64 -10.76 10.62
C TYR A 203 -0.49 -11.73 10.32
N ARG A 204 0.73 -11.44 10.78
CA ARG A 204 1.88 -12.37 10.64
C ARG A 204 1.64 -13.69 11.38
N SER A 205 0.88 -13.64 12.48
CA SER A 205 0.58 -14.81 13.31
C SER A 205 -0.63 -15.61 12.84
N LEU A 206 -1.29 -15.23 11.74
CA LEU A 206 -2.38 -16.04 11.19
C LEU A 206 -1.86 -17.44 10.82
N ASP A 207 -2.67 -18.44 11.17
CA ASP A 207 -2.39 -19.83 10.86
C ASP A 207 -3.14 -20.25 9.58
N PRO A 208 -2.45 -20.53 8.47
CA PRO A 208 -3.11 -20.78 7.20
C PRO A 208 -3.98 -22.04 7.22
N GLU A 209 -3.66 -23.05 8.05
CA GLU A 209 -4.53 -24.22 8.21
C GLU A 209 -5.88 -23.83 8.84
N ARG A 210 -5.84 -23.02 9.91
CA ARG A 210 -7.05 -22.50 10.54
C ARG A 210 -7.85 -21.61 9.59
N VAL A 211 -7.18 -20.72 8.86
CA VAL A 211 -7.85 -19.86 7.85
C VAL A 211 -8.48 -20.73 6.76
N GLY A 212 -7.78 -21.77 6.30
CA GLY A 212 -8.23 -22.72 5.30
C GLY A 212 -9.43 -23.58 5.71
N GLN A 213 -9.79 -23.61 7.00
CA GLN A 213 -11.02 -24.24 7.52
C GLN A 213 -12.22 -23.28 7.51
N LEU A 214 -11.98 -21.97 7.47
CA LEU A 214 -13.02 -20.93 7.54
C LEU A 214 -13.44 -20.44 6.15
N VAL A 215 -12.47 -20.29 5.23
CA VAL A 215 -12.72 -19.77 3.88
C VAL A 215 -13.39 -20.82 2.99
N ALA A 216 -14.23 -20.36 2.07
CA ALA A 216 -14.84 -21.20 1.04
C ALA A 216 -13.83 -21.61 -0.04
N ASN A 217 -12.93 -20.70 -0.41
CA ASN A 217 -11.85 -20.96 -1.35
C ASN A 217 -10.52 -20.46 -0.76
N ARG A 218 -9.45 -21.22 -0.97
CA ARG A 218 -8.09 -20.88 -0.49
C ARG A 218 -7.38 -19.93 -1.45
N LEU A 219 -7.98 -18.77 -1.73
CA LEU A 219 -7.37 -17.70 -2.53
C LEU A 219 -6.83 -16.61 -1.60
N LEU A 220 -5.54 -16.28 -1.73
CA LEU A 220 -4.88 -15.22 -0.96
C LEU A 220 -4.19 -14.23 -1.89
N LEU A 221 -4.52 -12.95 -1.74
CA LEU A 221 -3.83 -11.83 -2.36
C LEU A 221 -3.09 -11.02 -1.28
N ASP A 222 -1.76 -11.05 -1.28
CA ASP A 222 -0.93 -10.24 -0.38
C ASP A 222 -0.34 -9.03 -1.12
N THR A 223 -0.82 -7.83 -0.79
CA THR A 223 -0.35 -6.58 -1.41
C THR A 223 0.84 -5.96 -0.69
N ARG A 224 1.23 -6.50 0.47
CA ARG A 224 2.22 -5.92 1.38
C ARG A 224 3.46 -6.80 1.59
N GLY A 225 3.44 -8.03 1.09
CA GLY A 225 4.52 -9.00 1.26
C GLY A 225 4.76 -9.32 2.74
N LEU A 226 3.68 -9.37 3.53
CA LEU A 226 3.74 -9.61 4.97
C LEU A 226 3.82 -11.10 5.28
N LEU A 227 3.09 -11.91 4.52
CA LEU A 227 2.86 -13.32 4.78
C LEU A 227 3.92 -14.18 4.08
N ASP A 228 4.25 -15.31 4.70
CA ASP A 228 5.14 -16.30 4.11
C ASP A 228 4.38 -17.10 3.04
N ALA A 229 4.60 -16.74 1.77
CA ALA A 229 3.92 -17.37 0.65
C ALA A 229 4.15 -18.89 0.56
N ALA A 230 5.31 -19.41 1.00
CA ALA A 230 5.58 -20.85 0.99
C ALA A 230 4.69 -21.57 2.00
N ARG A 231 4.66 -21.08 3.25
CA ARG A 231 3.81 -21.63 4.32
C ARG A 231 2.33 -21.63 3.94
N TRP A 232 1.83 -20.59 3.30
CA TRP A 232 0.43 -20.51 2.87
C TRP A 232 0.13 -21.46 1.69
N ARG A 233 1.06 -21.65 0.75
CA ARG A 233 0.92 -22.62 -0.34
C ARG A 233 0.94 -24.06 0.15
N GLU A 234 1.77 -24.39 1.13
CA GLU A 234 1.79 -25.72 1.78
C GLU A 234 0.43 -26.05 2.41
N ALA A 235 -0.22 -25.06 3.00
CA ALA A 235 -1.61 -25.15 3.48
C ALA A 235 -2.65 -25.04 2.34
N GLY A 236 -2.27 -25.26 1.08
CA GLY A 236 -3.20 -25.36 -0.06
C GLY A 236 -3.77 -24.03 -0.56
N PHE A 237 -3.23 -22.87 -0.18
CA PHE A 237 -3.63 -21.60 -0.78
C PHE A 237 -2.99 -21.37 -2.13
N GLN A 238 -3.78 -20.84 -3.06
CA GLN A 238 -3.28 -20.13 -4.21
C GLN A 238 -2.95 -18.71 -3.78
N VAL A 239 -1.65 -18.42 -3.72
CA VAL A 239 -1.12 -17.14 -3.22
C VAL A 239 -0.57 -16.31 -4.36
N LEU A 240 -1.18 -15.14 -4.58
CA LEU A 240 -0.66 -14.08 -5.42
C LEU A 240 -0.13 -12.96 -4.53
N ARG A 241 1.10 -12.50 -4.79
CA ARG A 241 1.68 -11.35 -4.12
C ARG A 241 1.81 -10.22 -5.13
N LEU A 242 1.41 -9.00 -4.76
CA LEU A 242 1.56 -7.83 -5.63
C LEU A 242 3.01 -7.68 -6.06
N GLY A 243 3.25 -7.54 -7.36
CA GLY A 243 4.58 -7.42 -7.94
C GLY A 243 5.34 -8.75 -8.11
N ASP A 244 4.76 -9.89 -7.77
CA ASP A 244 5.37 -11.21 -8.03
C ASP A 244 4.87 -11.81 -9.35
N GLY A 245 5.60 -11.56 -10.43
CA GLY A 245 5.29 -12.11 -11.75
C GLY A 245 5.56 -13.61 -11.90
N ARG A 246 6.22 -14.26 -10.94
CA ARG A 246 6.53 -15.70 -11.02
C ARG A 246 5.31 -16.56 -10.76
N THR A 247 4.34 -16.01 -10.03
CA THR A 247 3.12 -16.71 -9.64
C THR A 247 2.01 -16.66 -10.68
N ARG A 248 2.36 -16.31 -11.93
CA ARG A 248 1.40 -16.17 -13.02
C ARG A 248 0.49 -17.38 -13.14
N ILE A 249 -0.80 -17.11 -13.00
CA ILE A 249 -1.87 -17.92 -13.56
C ILE A 249 -1.96 -17.47 -15.03
N PRO A 250 -1.91 -18.37 -16.03
CA PRO A 250 -1.86 -17.97 -17.44
C PRO A 250 -3.01 -17.02 -17.78
N ALA A 251 -2.71 -15.81 -18.23
CA ALA A 251 -3.72 -14.91 -18.79
C ALA A 251 -4.12 -15.43 -20.18
N ARG A 252 -5.43 -15.38 -20.50
CA ARG A 252 -5.93 -15.62 -21.86
C ARG A 252 -5.24 -14.65 -22.82
N GLU A 253 -4.78 -15.18 -23.95
CA GLU A 253 -4.39 -14.34 -25.09
C GLU A 253 -5.56 -13.39 -25.40
N VAL A 254 -5.34 -12.10 -25.21
CA VAL A 254 -6.20 -11.09 -25.81
C VAL A 254 -5.92 -11.16 -27.30
N VAL A 255 -6.81 -11.84 -28.03
CA VAL A 255 -6.87 -11.74 -29.48
C VAL A 255 -7.20 -10.28 -29.77
N GLY A 256 -6.20 -9.51 -30.20
CA GLY A 256 -6.39 -8.14 -30.65
C GLY A 256 -7.11 -8.13 -31.99
N ASP A 257 -8.14 -7.29 -32.09
CA ASP A 257 -8.61 -6.72 -33.36
C ASP A 257 -7.60 -5.68 -33.89
#